data_AF-W7IH08-F1
#
_entry.id   AF-W7IH08-F1
#
_cell.length_a   1.000
_cell.length_b   1.000
_cell.length_c   1.000
_cell.angle_alpha   90.00
_cell.angle_beta   90.00
_cell.angle_gamma   90.00
#
_symmetry.space_group_name_H-M   'P 1'
#
loop_
_entity.id
_entity.type
_entity.pdbx_description
1 polymer ?
#
loop_
_entity_poly.entity_id
_entity_poly.type
_entity_poly.pdbx_seq_one_letter_code
_entity_poly.pdbx_strand_id
1 'polypeptide(L)'
;MARSPTLRNTLSWLPFLAAFASASSLHNRHHHLVREAEKDRRHEHQQYARNQMQDRDVDVDQVNDTSSHIFKRAVPDYTNFGFTLAWADDFTGSSGSLPSSSNWIFDLGTKYPGGPDNWGTGEIQTYTQSTDNVYVDGAGNLNIVPIRSGNSWTSARLETKASFGCGPGERVIFEARIKLPSTAPAKQQGIWPAFWAMGRAFRDAGNDGWPGTGEIDVMEAYNGDNTILNAVHCGTYPGGVCNEPNGISRVSSFTRGSFRTFKLIIDRSVSASQDNWRTESLIWQTDGVEKFRLNGGTIGDRTAWSKLTHERIFLLLNVAIGGALPNAMAGQGIYTPNANTIGGLESAMVIDYVAVYSSKAATTTTTTTTTRAATTTTRATTTATQPPSNSGTPSPIQPGQFGQCTGWKYVQDSDTCASIVSRYSSIGLTLDKLIDWNPALGTTSNCRPTSKFYVCVDIIPKPIQAGQITNCAGWGYTRASDTCASFVNRYSSIGLTVNYLLQWNPALGNSASNCRITPGFYVCAQLYAPKPIQAGQINGCKGWRYAQTSDTCANLVTRYQGLGLTLANLVRWNPALGTTSRCSVTPKFYVCVQW
;
A
#
# COMPACT_ATOMS: atom_id res chain seq x y z
N MET A 1 48.36 -79.79 76.61
CA MET A 1 47.57 -80.92 76.05
C MET A 1 46.32 -80.33 75.43
N ALA A 2 46.23 -80.30 74.10
CA ALA A 2 45.22 -79.52 73.37
C ALA A 2 44.83 -80.24 72.07
N ARG A 3 43.52 -80.32 71.78
CA ARG A 3 42.93 -80.57 70.44
C ARG A 3 41.39 -80.42 70.48
N SER A 4 40.88 -79.57 69.58
CA SER A 4 39.76 -79.73 68.62
C SER A 4 38.38 -80.32 69.06
N PRO A 5 37.24 -79.94 68.42
CA PRO A 5 37.11 -79.79 66.96
C PRO A 5 36.27 -78.61 66.40
N THR A 6 36.43 -78.49 65.07
CA THR A 6 36.01 -77.49 64.09
C THR A 6 34.59 -77.70 63.51
N LEU A 7 33.94 -76.59 63.15
CA LEU A 7 32.68 -76.52 62.40
C LEU A 7 32.87 -75.84 61.03
N ARG A 8 32.34 -76.47 59.97
CA ARG A 8 32.14 -75.93 58.62
C ARG A 8 30.67 -75.50 58.47
N ASN A 9 30.41 -74.29 57.99
CA ASN A 9 29.69 -74.06 56.73
C ASN A 9 29.42 -72.56 56.54
N THR A 10 30.12 -72.00 55.54
CA THR A 10 30.02 -70.65 55.03
C THR A 10 29.07 -70.62 53.84
N LEU A 11 28.00 -69.80 53.89
CA LEU A 11 27.15 -69.48 52.75
C LEU A 11 26.94 -67.96 52.61
N SER A 12 27.58 -67.43 51.57
CA SER A 12 27.12 -66.41 50.62
C SER A 12 26.37 -65.15 51.10
N TRP A 13 27.11 -64.06 51.31
CA TRP A 13 26.61 -62.68 51.15
C TRP A 13 27.52 -61.77 50.29
N LEU A 14 28.50 -62.36 49.59
CA LEU A 14 29.43 -61.63 48.72
C LEU A 14 28.87 -61.09 47.38
N PRO A 15 27.73 -61.53 46.80
CA PRO A 15 27.24 -60.92 45.56
C PRO A 15 26.36 -59.66 45.76
N PHE A 16 25.85 -59.41 46.98
CA PHE A 16 25.01 -58.23 47.24
C PHE A 16 25.81 -56.94 47.53
N LEU A 17 27.00 -57.06 48.11
CA LEU A 17 27.86 -55.90 48.40
C LEU A 17 28.52 -55.31 47.13
N ALA A 18 28.81 -56.13 46.11
CA ALA A 18 29.41 -55.66 44.87
C ALA A 18 28.41 -54.93 43.93
N ALA A 19 27.13 -55.33 43.94
CA ALA A 19 26.06 -54.66 43.19
C ALA A 19 25.68 -53.30 43.80
N PHE A 20 25.72 -53.16 45.13
CA PHE A 20 25.50 -51.87 45.81
C PHE A 20 26.64 -50.89 45.59
N ALA A 21 27.90 -51.34 45.55
CA ALA A 21 29.05 -50.47 45.31
C ALA A 21 29.10 -49.93 43.87
N SER A 22 28.71 -50.75 42.88
CA SER A 22 28.67 -50.37 41.47
C SER A 22 27.48 -49.45 41.13
N ALA A 23 26.30 -49.69 41.72
CA ALA A 23 25.15 -48.80 41.60
C ALA A 23 25.38 -47.43 42.28
N SER A 24 26.02 -47.41 43.46
CA SER A 24 26.37 -46.17 44.17
C SER A 24 27.43 -45.34 43.42
N SER A 25 28.37 -46.01 42.73
CA SER A 25 29.38 -45.37 41.86
C SER A 25 28.76 -44.72 40.62
N LEU A 26 27.83 -45.40 39.95
CA LEU A 26 27.10 -44.82 38.81
C LEU A 26 26.16 -43.70 39.22
N HIS A 27 25.46 -43.83 40.36
CA HIS A 27 24.57 -42.80 40.88
C HIS A 27 25.34 -41.53 41.28
N ASN A 28 26.53 -41.68 41.88
CA ASN A 28 27.41 -40.55 42.19
C ASN A 28 28.00 -39.90 40.94
N ARG A 29 28.36 -40.66 39.89
CA ARG A 29 28.81 -40.08 38.61
C ARG A 29 27.69 -39.33 37.89
N HIS A 30 26.46 -39.84 37.93
CA HIS A 30 25.32 -39.18 37.31
C HIS A 30 24.94 -37.89 38.06
N HIS A 31 24.94 -37.90 39.40
CA HIS A 31 24.76 -36.68 40.19
C HIS A 31 25.88 -35.65 40.00
N HIS A 32 27.13 -36.08 39.78
CA HIS A 32 28.24 -35.17 39.50
C HIS A 32 28.11 -34.51 38.12
N LEU A 33 27.71 -35.26 37.09
CA LEU A 33 27.49 -34.73 35.74
C LEU A 33 26.27 -33.80 35.66
N VAL A 34 25.20 -34.10 36.40
CA VAL A 34 24.04 -33.21 36.51
C VAL A 34 24.40 -31.92 37.26
N ARG A 35 25.22 -32.00 38.32
CA ARG A 35 25.69 -30.80 39.05
C ARG A 35 26.59 -29.91 38.20
N GLU A 36 27.48 -30.49 37.39
CA GLU A 36 28.33 -29.76 36.44
C GLU A 36 27.46 -29.10 35.34
N ALA A 37 26.53 -29.85 34.73
CA ALA A 37 25.62 -29.31 33.71
C ALA A 37 24.67 -28.22 34.23
N GLU A 38 24.29 -28.26 35.52
CA GLU A 38 23.54 -27.18 36.15
C GLU A 38 24.44 -25.99 36.56
N LYS A 39 25.73 -26.21 36.81
CA LYS A 39 26.69 -25.15 37.10
C LYS A 39 26.99 -24.35 35.83
N ASP A 40 27.14 -25.02 34.68
CA ASP A 40 27.31 -24.37 33.38
C ASP A 40 26.05 -23.59 32.97
N ARG A 41 24.86 -24.17 33.18
CA ARG A 41 23.58 -23.48 32.93
C ARG A 41 23.37 -22.27 33.85
N ARG A 42 23.84 -22.35 35.10
CA ARG A 42 23.83 -21.22 36.05
C ARG A 42 24.85 -20.14 35.65
N HIS A 43 26.00 -20.51 35.10
CA HIS A 43 26.98 -19.55 34.56
C HIS A 43 26.48 -18.85 33.30
N GLU A 44 25.85 -19.56 32.36
CA GLU A 44 25.22 -18.96 31.17
C GLU A 44 24.03 -18.06 31.54
N HIS A 45 23.18 -18.47 32.49
CA HIS A 45 22.10 -17.61 33.00
C HIS A 45 22.62 -16.40 33.77
N GLN A 46 23.72 -16.52 34.52
CA GLN A 46 24.34 -15.38 35.21
C GLN A 46 25.05 -14.43 34.24
N GLN A 47 25.59 -14.92 33.12
CA GLN A 47 26.19 -14.09 32.08
C GLN A 47 25.12 -13.39 31.23
N TYR A 48 24.00 -14.06 30.95
CA TYR A 48 22.81 -13.45 30.35
C TYR A 48 22.18 -12.40 31.29
N ALA A 49 22.08 -12.67 32.60
CA ALA A 49 21.58 -11.71 33.58
C ALA A 49 22.53 -10.52 33.82
N ARG A 50 23.86 -10.72 33.80
CA ARG A 50 24.83 -9.61 33.87
C ARG A 50 24.73 -8.69 32.66
N ASN A 51 24.55 -9.24 31.46
CA ASN A 51 24.35 -8.46 30.25
C ASN A 51 22.98 -7.76 30.19
N GLN A 52 22.01 -8.15 31.04
CA GLN A 52 20.70 -7.51 31.16
C GLN A 52 20.62 -6.50 32.32
N MET A 53 21.53 -6.56 33.30
CA MET A 53 21.60 -5.62 34.44
C MET A 53 22.56 -4.45 34.21
N GLN A 54 23.39 -4.47 33.16
CA GLN A 54 24.30 -3.36 32.84
C GLN A 54 23.66 -2.29 31.93
N ASP A 55 22.39 -2.48 31.55
CA ASP A 55 21.62 -1.58 30.66
C ASP A 55 20.36 -1.01 31.35
N ARG A 56 20.26 -1.13 32.67
CA ARG A 56 19.15 -0.58 33.47
C ARG A 56 19.67 -0.01 34.78
N ASP A 57 20.12 1.24 34.73
CA ASP A 57 20.10 2.17 35.86
C ASP A 57 20.44 3.58 35.35
N VAL A 58 19.44 4.31 34.84
CA VAL A 58 19.22 5.74 35.14
C VAL A 58 17.72 6.00 35.03
N ASP A 59 17.11 6.32 36.17
CA ASP A 59 15.68 6.66 36.31
C ASP A 59 15.49 8.19 36.18
N VAL A 60 14.58 8.55 35.27
CA VAL A 60 13.56 9.62 35.28
C VAL A 60 13.96 11.08 35.55
N ASP A 61 13.81 11.91 34.50
CA ASP A 61 12.77 12.96 34.47
C ASP A 61 12.32 13.31 33.03
N GLN A 62 11.03 13.04 32.77
CA GLN A 62 10.07 13.64 31.82
C GLN A 62 10.57 14.42 30.56
N VAL A 63 10.17 13.95 29.36
CA VAL A 63 9.26 14.61 28.38
C VAL A 63 9.49 14.09 26.94
N ASN A 64 8.44 13.45 26.39
CA ASN A 64 7.98 13.33 24.99
C ASN A 64 8.97 13.28 23.80
N ASP A 65 8.90 12.20 23.01
CA ASP A 65 8.24 12.15 21.67
C ASP A 65 8.76 10.92 20.87
N THR A 66 7.91 9.89 20.79
CA THR A 66 8.07 8.75 19.87
C THR A 66 7.28 9.02 18.59
N SER A 67 7.94 9.56 17.56
CA SER A 67 7.33 9.73 16.23
C SER A 67 7.92 8.74 15.21
N SER A 68 7.14 7.70 14.90
CA SER A 68 7.38 6.76 13.80
C SER A 68 7.09 7.41 12.45
N HIS A 69 8.12 7.84 11.70
CA HIS A 69 7.93 8.36 10.35
C HIS A 69 7.88 7.23 9.31
N ILE A 70 6.66 6.76 9.00
CA ILE A 70 6.36 5.92 7.83
C ILE A 70 6.32 6.85 6.60
N PHE A 71 7.08 6.54 5.54
CA PHE A 71 7.02 7.27 4.27
C PHE A 71 5.66 7.04 3.61
N LYS A 72 4.92 8.14 3.45
CA LYS A 72 3.65 8.17 2.74
C LYS A 72 3.84 7.80 1.27
N ARG A 73 2.92 7.01 0.73
CA ARG A 73 2.88 6.68 -0.70
C ARG A 73 2.32 7.87 -1.46
N ALA A 74 3.02 8.32 -2.50
CA ALA A 74 2.50 9.38 -3.37
C ALA A 74 1.21 8.92 -4.09
N VAL A 75 0.31 9.87 -4.33
CA VAL A 75 -0.81 9.70 -5.26
C VAL A 75 -0.25 9.22 -6.61
N PRO A 76 -0.80 8.15 -7.22
CA PRO A 76 -0.27 7.61 -8.47
C PRO A 76 -0.19 8.64 -9.60
N ASP A 77 0.86 8.57 -10.41
CA ASP A 77 0.97 9.37 -11.62
C ASP A 77 0.55 8.54 -12.85
N TYR A 78 -0.47 9.01 -13.56
CA TYR A 78 -0.98 8.39 -14.79
C TYR A 78 -0.64 9.17 -16.08
N THR A 79 0.28 10.14 -16.02
CA THR A 79 0.74 10.93 -17.20
C THR A 79 1.20 10.06 -18.36
N ASN A 80 1.96 8.99 -18.08
CA ASN A 80 2.41 8.03 -19.08
C ASN A 80 1.27 7.21 -19.73
N PHE A 81 0.06 7.27 -19.17
CA PHE A 81 -1.15 6.66 -19.72
C PHE A 81 -2.09 7.70 -20.36
N GLY A 82 -1.61 8.92 -20.58
CA GLY A 82 -2.37 10.00 -21.18
C GLY A 82 -3.36 10.68 -20.24
N PHE A 83 -3.18 10.55 -18.92
CA PHE A 83 -4.02 11.20 -17.92
C PHE A 83 -3.25 12.26 -17.13
N THR A 84 -3.88 13.38 -16.83
CA THR A 84 -3.36 14.40 -15.93
C THR A 84 -4.12 14.35 -14.60
N LEU A 85 -3.42 14.61 -13.49
CA LEU A 85 -4.07 14.74 -12.19
C LEU A 85 -4.91 16.01 -12.17
N ALA A 86 -6.24 15.86 -12.10
CA ALA A 86 -7.18 16.97 -12.08
C ALA A 86 -7.44 17.47 -10.65
N TRP A 87 -7.46 16.54 -9.68
CA TRP A 87 -7.67 16.84 -8.27
C TRP A 87 -7.21 15.65 -7.42
N ALA A 88 -6.70 15.91 -6.22
CA ALA A 88 -6.50 14.87 -5.21
C ALA A 88 -6.60 15.45 -3.80
N ASP A 89 -6.96 14.59 -2.87
CA ASP A 89 -6.62 14.74 -1.46
C ASP A 89 -5.85 13.50 -1.03
N ASP A 90 -4.63 13.72 -0.58
CA ASP A 90 -3.77 12.67 -0.05
C ASP A 90 -3.84 12.61 1.48
N PHE A 91 -4.61 13.50 2.12
CA PHE A 91 -4.76 13.56 3.58
C PHE A 91 -3.44 13.80 4.32
N THR A 92 -2.50 14.55 3.73
CA THR A 92 -1.38 15.10 4.50
C THR A 92 -1.90 16.11 5.52
N GLY A 93 -1.58 15.90 6.78
CA GLY A 93 -2.00 16.80 7.86
C GLY A 93 -1.46 16.34 9.20
N SER A 94 -1.68 17.15 10.23
CA SER A 94 -1.34 16.80 11.61
C SER A 94 -2.24 15.67 12.12
N SER A 95 -1.69 14.78 12.96
CA SER A 95 -2.49 13.75 13.59
C SER A 95 -3.65 14.35 14.39
N GLY A 96 -4.84 13.79 14.26
CA GLY A 96 -6.06 14.27 14.90
C GLY A 96 -6.71 15.48 14.24
N SER A 97 -6.16 16.03 13.15
CA SER A 97 -6.82 17.13 12.43
C SER A 97 -7.94 16.62 11.53
N LEU A 98 -8.93 17.47 11.23
CA LEU A 98 -9.89 17.20 10.16
C LEU A 98 -9.21 17.23 8.78
N PRO A 99 -9.75 16.53 7.76
CA PRO A 99 -9.32 16.71 6.38
C PRO A 99 -9.58 18.15 5.90
N SER A 100 -8.88 18.57 4.84
CA SER A 100 -8.93 19.97 4.39
C SER A 100 -10.36 20.42 4.08
N SER A 101 -10.78 21.49 4.75
CA SER A 101 -12.08 22.13 4.47
C SER A 101 -12.11 22.78 3.09
N SER A 102 -10.99 22.95 2.38
CA SER A 102 -11.00 23.35 0.97
C SER A 102 -11.55 22.26 0.04
N ASN A 103 -11.46 21.01 0.49
CA ASN A 103 -11.76 19.82 -0.30
C ASN A 103 -13.11 19.20 0.06
N TRP A 104 -13.47 19.20 1.35
CA TRP A 104 -14.60 18.42 1.86
C TRP A 104 -15.69 19.26 2.52
N ILE A 105 -16.93 18.78 2.40
CA ILE A 105 -18.11 19.19 3.17
C ILE A 105 -18.49 18.01 4.06
N PHE A 106 -18.91 18.28 5.29
CA PHE A 106 -19.43 17.26 6.19
C PHE A 106 -20.95 17.21 6.13
N ASP A 107 -21.48 16.01 5.95
CA ASP A 107 -22.90 15.71 6.06
C ASP A 107 -23.18 15.35 7.53
N LEU A 108 -24.03 16.12 8.19
CA LEU A 108 -24.24 16.04 9.63
C LEU A 108 -25.63 15.51 9.99
N GLY A 109 -25.74 14.82 11.11
CA GLY A 109 -27.01 14.31 11.61
C GLY A 109 -27.43 12.99 10.98
N THR A 110 -28.73 12.77 10.87
CA THR A 110 -29.35 11.54 10.35
C THR A 110 -30.00 11.74 8.98
N LYS A 111 -29.84 12.91 8.36
CA LYS A 111 -30.35 13.26 7.04
C LYS A 111 -29.73 14.55 6.53
N TYR A 112 -29.83 14.78 5.21
CA TYR A 112 -29.67 16.13 4.67
C TYR A 112 -30.77 17.06 5.22
N PRO A 113 -30.51 18.38 5.31
CA PRO A 113 -31.58 19.35 5.57
C PRO A 113 -32.71 19.21 4.55
N GLY A 114 -33.92 18.87 5.00
CA GLY A 114 -35.07 18.62 4.13
C GLY A 114 -35.09 17.26 3.43
N GLY A 115 -34.04 16.44 3.57
CA GLY A 115 -33.95 15.11 2.99
C GLY A 115 -34.71 14.02 3.78
N PRO A 116 -34.71 12.78 3.28
CA PRO A 116 -35.35 11.65 3.95
C PRO A 116 -34.66 11.32 5.27
N ASP A 117 -35.45 10.93 6.28
CA ASP A 117 -34.93 10.47 7.56
C ASP A 117 -34.01 9.24 7.39
N ASN A 118 -33.04 9.09 8.30
CA ASN A 118 -32.08 7.99 8.31
C ASN A 118 -31.40 7.81 6.94
N TRP A 119 -31.02 8.94 6.34
CA TRP A 119 -30.39 9.04 5.02
C TRP A 119 -31.13 8.32 3.87
N GLY A 120 -32.42 8.01 4.05
CA GLY A 120 -33.23 7.23 3.10
C GLY A 120 -32.95 5.72 3.09
N THR A 121 -32.01 5.24 3.89
CA THR A 121 -31.58 3.82 3.91
C THR A 121 -32.00 3.09 5.18
N GLY A 122 -32.48 3.80 6.20
CA GLY A 122 -32.79 3.22 7.51
C GLY A 122 -31.55 2.94 8.37
N GLU A 123 -30.40 3.52 8.01
CA GLU A 123 -29.19 3.51 8.83
C GLU A 123 -29.36 4.29 10.15
N ILE A 124 -28.65 3.90 11.20
CA ILE A 124 -28.97 4.32 12.58
C ILE A 124 -27.94 5.25 13.24
N GLN A 125 -26.83 5.53 12.57
CA GLN A 125 -25.81 6.43 13.11
C GLN A 125 -26.17 7.90 12.91
N THR A 126 -25.69 8.75 13.82
CA THR A 126 -25.62 10.19 13.61
C THR A 126 -24.25 10.53 13.03
N TYR A 127 -24.20 11.11 11.82
CA TYR A 127 -22.95 11.60 11.26
C TYR A 127 -22.50 12.89 11.95
N THR A 128 -21.21 12.98 12.24
CA THR A 128 -20.60 14.12 12.92
C THR A 128 -19.33 14.58 12.19
N GLN A 129 -18.84 15.76 12.58
CA GLN A 129 -17.51 16.25 12.25
C GLN A 129 -16.56 16.19 13.46
N SER A 130 -16.85 15.34 14.46
CA SER A 130 -15.96 15.12 15.59
C SER A 130 -14.70 14.39 15.12
N THR A 131 -13.55 14.79 15.65
CA THR A 131 -12.28 14.08 15.43
C THR A 131 -12.27 12.67 16.02
N ASP A 132 -13.26 12.30 16.83
CA ASP A 132 -13.47 10.91 17.23
C ASP A 132 -13.97 10.05 16.07
N ASN A 133 -14.79 10.63 15.18
CA ASN A 133 -15.36 9.92 14.03
C ASN A 133 -14.55 10.11 12.75
N VAL A 134 -13.84 11.23 12.60
CA VAL A 134 -13.12 11.54 11.37
C VAL A 134 -11.87 12.36 11.61
N TYR A 135 -10.71 11.84 11.22
CA TYR A 135 -9.45 12.54 11.42
C TYR A 135 -8.35 12.04 10.48
N VAL A 136 -7.37 12.91 10.24
CA VAL A 136 -6.09 12.58 9.62
C VAL A 136 -5.17 12.00 10.69
N ASP A 137 -4.51 10.87 10.42
CA ASP A 137 -3.68 10.17 11.42
C ASP A 137 -2.26 10.72 11.59
N GLY A 138 -1.84 11.69 10.77
CA GLY A 138 -0.47 12.20 10.75
C GLY A 138 0.51 11.35 9.93
N ALA A 139 0.08 10.16 9.49
CA ALA A 139 0.79 9.30 8.55
C ALA A 139 0.31 9.46 7.10
N GLY A 140 -0.60 10.42 6.87
CA GLY A 140 -1.13 10.72 5.55
C GLY A 140 -2.37 9.88 5.19
N ASN A 141 -3.17 9.47 6.18
CA ASN A 141 -4.45 8.81 5.91
C ASN A 141 -5.60 9.52 6.63
N LEU A 142 -6.76 9.56 5.97
CA LEU A 142 -8.04 9.84 6.61
C LEU A 142 -8.57 8.57 7.27
N ASN A 143 -9.12 8.70 8.48
CA ASN A 143 -9.80 7.63 9.19
C ASN A 143 -11.25 8.06 9.38
N ILE A 144 -12.20 7.22 8.94
CA ILE A 144 -13.61 7.33 9.29
C ILE A 144 -13.95 6.19 10.26
N VAL A 145 -14.26 6.54 11.49
CA VAL A 145 -14.39 5.62 12.62
C VAL A 145 -15.82 5.64 13.14
N PRO A 146 -16.61 4.58 12.92
CA PRO A 146 -17.92 4.47 13.55
C PRO A 146 -17.74 4.17 15.05
N ILE A 147 -18.39 4.92 15.92
CA ILE A 147 -18.30 4.76 17.38
C ILE A 147 -19.64 4.30 17.93
N ARG A 148 -19.60 3.26 18.75
CA ARG A 148 -20.73 2.76 19.51
C ARG A 148 -20.66 3.26 20.95
N SER A 149 -21.73 3.89 21.43
CA SER A 149 -21.92 4.25 22.83
C SER A 149 -23.26 3.71 23.31
N GLY A 150 -23.22 2.58 24.03
CA GLY A 150 -24.42 1.81 24.36
C GLY A 150 -25.16 1.34 23.11
N ASN A 151 -26.38 1.84 22.91
CA ASN A 151 -27.21 1.57 21.73
C ASN A 151 -27.11 2.66 20.65
N SER A 152 -26.40 3.76 20.93
CA SER A 152 -26.24 4.88 20.01
C SER A 152 -24.98 4.72 19.16
N TRP A 153 -25.05 5.20 17.93
CA TRP A 153 -23.94 5.15 16.97
C TRP A 153 -23.64 6.54 16.42
N THR A 154 -22.36 6.83 16.26
CA THR A 154 -21.86 7.98 15.50
C THR A 154 -20.88 7.52 14.44
N SER A 155 -20.72 8.30 13.39
CA SER A 155 -19.74 8.05 12.31
C SER A 155 -19.47 9.36 11.57
N ALA A 156 -18.84 9.32 10.39
CA ALA A 156 -18.72 10.47 9.51
C ALA A 156 -19.11 10.16 8.06
N ARG A 157 -19.55 11.22 7.38
CA ARG A 157 -19.88 11.26 5.95
C ARG A 157 -19.36 12.57 5.37
N LEU A 158 -18.62 12.46 4.28
CA LEU A 158 -17.95 13.57 3.63
C LEU A 158 -18.27 13.55 2.14
N GLU A 159 -18.46 14.73 1.57
CA GLU A 159 -18.59 14.92 0.13
C GLU A 159 -17.57 15.93 -0.40
N THR A 160 -17.12 15.77 -1.64
CA THR A 160 -16.20 16.73 -2.25
C THR A 160 -16.91 18.05 -2.53
N LYS A 161 -16.26 19.17 -2.20
CA LYS A 161 -16.67 20.52 -2.64
C LYS A 161 -16.65 20.62 -4.16
N ALA A 162 -15.61 20.08 -4.76
CA ALA A 162 -15.47 19.97 -6.20
C ALA A 162 -16.48 18.96 -6.78
N SER A 163 -16.80 19.16 -8.05
CA SER A 163 -17.50 18.20 -8.89
C SER A 163 -16.65 17.98 -10.16
N PHE A 164 -16.89 16.90 -10.87
CA PHE A 164 -16.02 16.44 -11.94
C PHE A 164 -16.89 15.91 -13.08
N GLY A 165 -16.57 16.25 -14.33
CA GLY A 165 -17.31 15.77 -15.50
C GLY A 165 -16.36 15.13 -16.50
N CYS A 166 -16.92 14.31 -17.39
CA CYS A 166 -16.20 13.66 -18.48
C CYS A 166 -16.73 14.21 -19.81
N GLY A 167 -15.90 14.90 -20.58
CA GLY A 167 -16.29 15.46 -21.89
C GLY A 167 -16.41 14.39 -22.99
N PRO A 168 -17.06 14.69 -24.13
CA PRO A 168 -17.00 13.83 -25.31
C PRO A 168 -15.55 13.63 -25.76
N GLY A 169 -15.15 12.38 -26.04
CA GLY A 169 -13.77 12.05 -26.40
C GLY A 169 -12.81 11.93 -25.22
N GLU A 170 -13.26 12.16 -23.98
CA GLU A 170 -12.45 12.05 -22.78
C GLU A 170 -12.63 10.73 -22.04
N ARG A 171 -11.68 10.47 -21.14
CA ARG A 171 -11.77 9.49 -20.07
C ARG A 171 -11.48 10.19 -18.76
N VAL A 172 -12.21 9.85 -17.72
CA VAL A 172 -11.96 10.35 -16.36
C VAL A 172 -11.86 9.16 -15.41
N ILE A 173 -10.83 9.19 -14.55
CA ILE A 173 -10.59 8.18 -13.52
C ILE A 173 -10.89 8.80 -12.16
N PHE A 174 -11.66 8.10 -11.35
CA PHE A 174 -11.86 8.36 -9.93
C PHE A 174 -11.27 7.19 -9.16
N GLU A 175 -10.29 7.43 -8.30
CA GLU A 175 -9.58 6.38 -7.58
C GLU A 175 -9.44 6.73 -6.10
N ALA A 176 -9.68 5.76 -5.23
CA ALA A 176 -9.35 5.84 -3.82
C ALA A 176 -8.53 4.62 -3.40
N ARG A 177 -7.57 4.82 -2.50
CA ARG A 177 -6.84 3.73 -1.86
C ARG A 177 -7.31 3.57 -0.43
N ILE A 178 -8.05 2.50 -0.17
CA ILE A 178 -8.80 2.29 1.06
C ILE A 178 -8.39 0.97 1.71
N LYS A 179 -8.20 0.99 3.03
CA LYS A 179 -8.04 -0.19 3.87
C LYS A 179 -9.27 -0.34 4.76
N LEU A 180 -9.90 -1.51 4.66
CA LEU A 180 -10.93 -1.97 5.58
C LEU A 180 -10.32 -3.04 6.51
N PRO A 181 -10.61 -3.04 7.82
CA PRO A 181 -10.14 -4.03 8.78
C PRO A 181 -10.54 -5.45 8.39
N SER A 182 -9.72 -6.43 8.77
CA SER A 182 -10.02 -7.86 8.64
C SER A 182 -10.74 -8.43 9.87
N THR A 183 -11.47 -7.58 10.59
CA THR A 183 -12.25 -7.95 11.77
C THR A 183 -13.29 -9.00 11.39
N ALA A 184 -13.51 -9.98 12.27
CA ALA A 184 -14.41 -11.10 11.98
C ALA A 184 -15.83 -10.61 11.59
N PRO A 185 -16.46 -11.15 10.54
CA PRO A 185 -17.80 -10.72 10.08
C PRO A 185 -18.88 -10.73 11.17
N ALA A 186 -18.81 -11.69 12.11
CA ALA A 186 -19.72 -11.78 13.26
C ALA A 186 -19.70 -10.53 14.16
N LYS A 187 -18.62 -9.75 14.14
CA LYS A 187 -18.47 -8.48 14.87
C LYS A 187 -18.73 -7.25 14.01
N GLN A 188 -19.09 -7.42 12.74
CA GLN A 188 -19.18 -6.33 11.76
C GLN A 188 -20.54 -6.25 11.08
N GLN A 189 -21.53 -7.02 11.52
CA GLN A 189 -22.90 -6.97 11.01
C GLN A 189 -23.44 -5.53 11.09
N GLY A 190 -23.88 -4.97 9.97
CA GLY A 190 -24.35 -3.58 9.87
C GLY A 190 -23.27 -2.55 9.56
N ILE A 191 -21.98 -2.86 9.66
CA ILE A 191 -20.92 -1.90 9.27
C ILE A 191 -20.87 -1.79 7.75
N TRP A 192 -21.13 -0.59 7.23
CA TRP A 192 -21.30 -0.31 5.80
C TRP A 192 -20.40 0.85 5.32
N PRO A 193 -19.11 0.61 5.06
CA PRO A 193 -18.21 1.57 4.41
C PRO A 193 -18.54 1.73 2.92
N ALA A 194 -18.52 2.97 2.43
CA ALA A 194 -18.76 3.29 1.03
C ALA A 194 -17.81 4.38 0.48
N PHE A 195 -17.39 4.20 -0.77
CA PHE A 195 -16.79 5.19 -1.66
C PHE A 195 -17.61 5.23 -2.94
N TRP A 196 -18.22 6.37 -3.21
CA TRP A 196 -19.29 6.48 -4.21
C TRP A 196 -19.38 7.90 -4.75
N ALA A 197 -20.26 8.11 -5.71
CA ALA A 197 -20.46 9.39 -6.37
C ALA A 197 -21.93 9.68 -6.63
N MET A 198 -22.30 10.95 -6.57
CA MET A 198 -23.64 11.45 -6.84
C MET A 198 -23.58 12.55 -7.90
N GLY A 199 -24.60 12.62 -8.76
CA GLY A 199 -24.73 13.70 -9.73
C GLY A 199 -24.81 15.06 -9.05
N ARG A 200 -24.08 16.05 -9.57
CA ARG A 200 -24.09 17.44 -9.09
C ARG A 200 -25.51 18.04 -9.07
N ALA A 201 -26.37 17.58 -9.98
CA ALA A 201 -27.78 17.94 -10.02
C ALA A 201 -28.53 17.65 -8.72
N PHE A 202 -28.13 16.63 -7.95
CA PHE A 202 -28.69 16.33 -6.63
C PHE A 202 -28.48 17.49 -5.65
N ARG A 203 -27.23 17.99 -5.57
CA ARG A 203 -26.89 19.13 -4.71
C ARG A 203 -27.57 20.41 -5.19
N ASP A 204 -27.61 20.63 -6.50
CA ASP A 204 -28.26 21.82 -7.09
C ASP A 204 -29.79 21.82 -6.87
N ALA A 205 -30.41 20.65 -6.74
CA ALA A 205 -31.81 20.47 -6.39
C ALA A 205 -32.09 20.53 -4.87
N GLY A 206 -31.09 20.85 -4.04
CA GLY A 206 -31.25 20.91 -2.59
C GLY A 206 -31.19 19.55 -1.90
N ASN A 207 -30.39 18.61 -2.42
CA ASN A 207 -30.24 17.23 -1.96
C ASN A 207 -31.51 16.38 -2.18
N ASP A 208 -32.10 16.52 -3.37
CA ASP A 208 -33.29 15.79 -3.81
C ASP A 208 -33.16 15.35 -5.28
N GLY A 209 -34.10 14.53 -5.76
CA GLY A 209 -34.17 14.08 -7.15
C GLY A 209 -33.52 12.71 -7.40
N TRP A 210 -33.10 12.00 -6.35
CA TRP A 210 -32.68 10.60 -6.45
C TRP A 210 -33.87 9.73 -6.91
N PRO A 211 -33.66 8.70 -7.77
CA PRO A 211 -32.39 8.29 -8.40
C PRO A 211 -32.12 9.02 -9.73
N GLY A 212 -33.03 9.88 -10.18
CA GLY A 212 -32.96 10.59 -11.47
C GLY A 212 -31.75 11.52 -11.63
N THR A 213 -31.10 11.90 -10.53
CA THR A 213 -29.85 12.68 -10.55
C THR A 213 -28.60 11.84 -10.80
N GLY A 214 -28.70 10.51 -10.73
CA GLY A 214 -27.62 9.56 -10.95
C GLY A 214 -26.73 9.35 -9.72
N GLU A 215 -26.46 8.09 -9.41
CA GLU A 215 -25.56 7.64 -8.35
C GLU A 215 -24.67 6.50 -8.87
N ILE A 216 -23.41 6.49 -8.45
CA ILE A 216 -22.41 5.49 -8.87
C ILE A 216 -21.64 5.01 -7.65
N ASP A 217 -21.80 3.73 -7.31
CA ASP A 217 -21.14 3.10 -6.17
C ASP A 217 -19.84 2.45 -6.60
N VAL A 218 -18.72 3.10 -6.25
CA VAL A 218 -17.37 2.63 -6.65
C VAL A 218 -16.91 1.49 -5.75
N MET A 219 -17.27 1.54 -4.47
CA MET A 219 -17.07 0.47 -3.52
C MET A 219 -18.08 0.62 -2.39
N GLU A 220 -18.93 -0.37 -2.21
CA GLU A 220 -19.65 -0.59 -0.96
C GLU A 220 -19.23 -1.93 -0.39
N ALA A 221 -18.92 -1.97 0.91
CA ALA A 221 -18.76 -3.22 1.63
C ALA A 221 -19.73 -3.26 2.80
N TYR A 222 -20.09 -4.44 3.25
CA TYR A 222 -21.11 -4.63 4.29
C TYR A 222 -20.73 -5.82 5.18
N ASN A 223 -21.25 -5.83 6.41
CA ASN A 223 -21.25 -6.99 7.32
C ASN A 223 -19.88 -7.61 7.66
N GLY A 224 -18.78 -6.95 7.31
CA GLY A 224 -17.42 -7.48 7.39
C GLY A 224 -17.06 -8.51 6.31
N ASP A 225 -17.90 -8.70 5.31
CA ASP A 225 -17.69 -9.70 4.25
C ASP A 225 -16.52 -9.32 3.33
N ASN A 226 -15.85 -10.32 2.77
CA ASN A 226 -14.76 -10.15 1.78
C ASN A 226 -15.30 -9.89 0.35
N THR A 227 -16.43 -9.20 0.26
CA THR A 227 -17.07 -8.80 -0.99
C THR A 227 -17.32 -7.30 -1.02
N ILE A 228 -17.31 -6.74 -2.21
CA ILE A 228 -17.78 -5.39 -2.51
C ILE A 228 -18.96 -5.45 -3.48
N LEU A 229 -19.84 -4.47 -3.40
CA LEU A 229 -20.87 -4.16 -4.39
C LEU A 229 -20.41 -2.97 -5.22
N ASN A 230 -20.54 -3.09 -6.54
CA ASN A 230 -20.48 -1.98 -7.48
C ASN A 230 -21.88 -1.80 -8.05
N ALA A 231 -22.40 -0.57 -8.08
CA ALA A 231 -23.75 -0.31 -8.54
C ALA A 231 -23.86 1.04 -9.26
N VAL A 232 -24.96 1.19 -9.99
CA VAL A 232 -25.48 2.49 -10.41
C VAL A 232 -26.95 2.57 -10.06
N HIS A 233 -27.37 3.76 -9.64
CA HIS A 233 -28.79 4.10 -9.45
C HIS A 233 -29.16 5.25 -10.38
N CYS A 234 -30.27 5.08 -11.09
CA CYS A 234 -30.70 5.98 -12.16
C CYS A 234 -32.17 5.81 -12.56
N GLY A 235 -32.71 6.86 -13.18
CA GLY A 235 -34.07 6.84 -13.73
C GLY A 235 -35.12 7.11 -12.66
N THR A 236 -35.97 6.12 -12.37
CA THR A 236 -37.15 6.29 -11.51
C THR A 236 -37.23 5.22 -10.43
N TYR A 237 -37.73 5.60 -9.26
CA TYR A 237 -38.00 4.71 -8.15
C TYR A 237 -39.51 4.61 -7.89
N PRO A 238 -40.06 3.41 -7.61
CA PRO A 238 -39.41 2.11 -7.67
C PRO A 238 -39.26 1.57 -9.10
N GLY A 239 -38.32 0.65 -9.31
CA GLY A 239 -38.08 -0.01 -10.59
C GLY A 239 -37.31 0.86 -11.58
N GLY A 240 -37.97 1.26 -12.67
CA GLY A 240 -37.31 2.04 -13.73
C GLY A 240 -36.19 1.27 -14.45
N VAL A 241 -35.44 2.01 -15.27
CA VAL A 241 -34.39 1.46 -16.15
C VAL A 241 -33.19 0.87 -15.38
N CYS A 242 -33.04 1.21 -14.10
CA CYS A 242 -31.96 0.73 -13.25
C CYS A 242 -32.43 -0.20 -12.12
N ASN A 243 -33.69 -0.65 -12.14
CA ASN A 243 -34.24 -1.64 -11.20
C ASN A 243 -34.15 -1.21 -9.71
N GLU A 244 -34.60 -0.01 -9.43
CA GLU A 244 -34.53 0.63 -8.13
C GLU A 244 -35.43 -0.04 -7.08
N PRO A 245 -34.97 -0.18 -5.82
CA PRO A 245 -33.73 0.36 -5.26
C PRO A 245 -32.50 -0.55 -5.40
N ASN A 246 -32.55 -1.63 -6.19
CA ASN A 246 -31.43 -2.58 -6.27
C ASN A 246 -30.27 -2.06 -7.13
N GLY A 247 -30.55 -1.12 -8.05
CA GLY A 247 -29.59 -0.64 -9.03
C GLY A 247 -29.20 -1.72 -10.06
N ILE A 248 -28.36 -1.33 -11.02
CA ILE A 248 -27.64 -2.28 -11.87
C ILE A 248 -26.29 -2.54 -11.23
N SER A 249 -26.12 -3.73 -10.65
CA SER A 249 -25.01 -3.99 -9.75
C SER A 249 -24.24 -5.28 -10.03
N ARG A 250 -23.05 -5.36 -9.44
CA ARG A 250 -22.16 -6.51 -9.47
C ARG A 250 -21.47 -6.69 -8.14
N VAL A 251 -21.61 -7.87 -7.54
CA VAL A 251 -20.83 -8.29 -6.38
C VAL A 251 -19.52 -8.91 -6.85
N SER A 252 -18.42 -8.57 -6.18
CA SER A 252 -17.11 -9.19 -6.43
C SER A 252 -16.32 -9.38 -5.15
N SER A 253 -15.39 -10.33 -5.15
CA SER A 253 -14.50 -10.57 -4.01
C SER A 253 -13.33 -9.57 -3.97
N PHE A 254 -12.95 -9.22 -2.76
CA PHE A 254 -11.75 -8.44 -2.43
C PHE A 254 -11.12 -8.97 -1.14
N THR A 255 -9.99 -8.40 -0.73
CA THR A 255 -9.29 -8.82 0.49
C THR A 255 -9.15 -7.65 1.46
N ARG A 256 -9.64 -7.84 2.68
CA ARG A 256 -9.53 -6.89 3.81
C ARG A 256 -8.14 -6.94 4.47
N GLY A 257 -7.93 -6.10 5.48
CA GLY A 257 -6.72 -6.05 6.31
C GLY A 257 -5.52 -5.36 5.65
N SER A 258 -5.65 -4.96 4.38
CA SER A 258 -4.62 -4.28 3.59
C SER A 258 -5.27 -3.21 2.74
N PHE A 259 -4.50 -2.18 2.37
CA PHE A 259 -4.96 -1.17 1.42
C PHE A 259 -5.20 -1.79 0.05
N ARG A 260 -6.33 -1.42 -0.54
CA ARG A 260 -6.79 -1.78 -1.87
C ARG A 260 -7.09 -0.52 -2.66
N THR A 261 -6.91 -0.58 -3.96
CA THR A 261 -7.29 0.52 -4.86
C THR A 261 -8.66 0.23 -5.45
N PHE A 262 -9.58 1.17 -5.33
CA PHE A 262 -10.92 1.12 -5.90
C PHE A 262 -11.04 2.24 -6.92
N LYS A 263 -11.36 1.89 -8.16
CA LYS A 263 -11.30 2.80 -9.29
C LYS A 263 -12.59 2.73 -10.10
N LEU A 264 -13.13 3.89 -10.44
CA LEU A 264 -14.15 4.09 -11.47
C LEU A 264 -13.51 4.79 -12.67
N ILE A 265 -13.80 4.32 -13.87
CA ILE A 265 -13.43 4.99 -15.12
C ILE A 265 -14.72 5.31 -15.89
N ILE A 266 -14.92 6.59 -16.17
CA ILE A 266 -15.93 7.04 -17.15
C ILE A 266 -15.21 7.18 -18.49
N ASP A 267 -15.58 6.35 -19.46
CA ASP A 267 -14.97 6.30 -20.78
C ASP A 267 -15.94 6.80 -21.85
N ARG A 268 -15.70 8.03 -22.31
CA ARG A 268 -16.42 8.67 -23.41
C ARG A 268 -15.54 8.87 -24.64
N SER A 269 -14.40 8.17 -24.71
CA SER A 269 -13.41 8.33 -25.78
C SER A 269 -13.96 7.95 -27.15
N VAL A 270 -14.87 6.99 -27.20
CA VAL A 270 -15.56 6.52 -28.41
C VAL A 270 -16.59 7.52 -28.98
N SER A 271 -16.93 8.56 -28.22
CA SER A 271 -17.96 9.57 -28.59
C SER A 271 -17.40 10.83 -29.25
N ALA A 272 -16.10 10.86 -29.58
CA ALA A 272 -15.44 12.07 -30.10
C ALA A 272 -16.01 12.60 -31.44
N SER A 273 -16.78 11.80 -32.20
CA SER A 273 -17.23 12.18 -33.55
C SER A 273 -18.71 11.93 -33.91
N GLN A 274 -19.50 11.13 -33.16
CA GLN A 274 -20.84 10.69 -33.64
C GLN A 274 -21.95 10.47 -32.57
N ASP A 275 -21.92 11.11 -31.40
CA ASP A 275 -22.94 10.91 -30.32
C ASP A 275 -23.22 9.41 -30.03
N ASN A 276 -22.16 8.61 -29.95
CA ASN A 276 -22.23 7.17 -29.77
C ASN A 276 -22.33 6.76 -28.30
N TRP A 277 -23.21 7.45 -27.55
CA TRP A 277 -23.36 7.28 -26.09
C TRP A 277 -23.65 5.84 -25.67
N ARG A 278 -24.26 5.03 -26.55
CA ARG A 278 -24.53 3.61 -26.31
C ARG A 278 -23.27 2.78 -26.12
N THR A 279 -22.13 3.22 -26.66
CA THR A 279 -20.83 2.52 -26.56
C THR A 279 -19.91 3.08 -25.48
N GLU A 280 -20.24 4.24 -24.91
CA GLU A 280 -19.56 4.76 -23.73
C GLU A 280 -19.66 3.75 -22.58
N SER A 281 -18.73 3.81 -21.62
CA SER A 281 -18.72 2.85 -20.51
C SER A 281 -18.36 3.44 -19.16
N LEU A 282 -18.96 2.88 -18.12
CA LEU A 282 -18.50 2.92 -16.75
C LEU A 282 -17.74 1.63 -16.46
N ILE A 283 -16.57 1.73 -15.86
CA ILE A 283 -15.68 0.59 -15.60
C ILE A 283 -15.19 0.66 -14.16
N TRP A 284 -15.45 -0.40 -13.39
CA TRP A 284 -14.97 -0.54 -12.03
C TRP A 284 -13.77 -1.46 -11.98
N GLN A 285 -12.73 -1.05 -11.25
CA GLN A 285 -11.56 -1.86 -11.00
C GLN A 285 -11.24 -1.94 -9.50
N THR A 286 -10.74 -3.09 -9.09
CA THR A 286 -10.06 -3.26 -7.79
C THR A 286 -8.66 -3.78 -8.02
N ASP A 287 -7.65 -3.10 -7.48
CA ASP A 287 -6.23 -3.44 -7.67
C ASP A 287 -5.85 -3.57 -9.14
N GLY A 288 -6.39 -2.68 -9.98
CA GLY A 288 -6.17 -2.65 -11.43
C GLY A 288 -6.90 -3.74 -12.22
N VAL A 289 -7.68 -4.61 -11.56
CA VAL A 289 -8.46 -5.67 -12.20
C VAL A 289 -9.91 -5.21 -12.37
N GLU A 290 -10.41 -5.24 -13.61
CA GLU A 290 -11.81 -4.95 -13.92
C GLU A 290 -12.75 -5.94 -13.23
N LYS A 291 -13.73 -5.38 -12.49
CA LYS A 291 -14.74 -6.13 -11.74
C LYS A 291 -16.11 -6.04 -12.39
N PHE A 292 -16.41 -4.87 -12.95
CA PHE A 292 -17.69 -4.58 -13.57
C PHE A 292 -17.51 -3.56 -14.69
N ARG A 293 -18.33 -3.69 -15.74
CA ARG A 293 -18.42 -2.77 -16.85
C ARG A 293 -19.88 -2.64 -17.23
N LEU A 294 -20.33 -1.40 -17.39
CA LEU A 294 -21.66 -1.06 -17.86
C LEU A 294 -21.54 -0.11 -19.04
N ASN A 295 -22.28 -0.37 -20.11
CA ASN A 295 -22.32 0.48 -21.29
C ASN A 295 -23.66 1.19 -21.40
N GLY A 296 -23.69 2.37 -22.03
CA GLY A 296 -24.93 3.12 -22.23
C GLY A 296 -26.02 2.32 -22.94
N GLY A 297 -25.64 1.45 -23.87
CA GLY A 297 -26.56 0.55 -24.56
C GLY A 297 -27.25 -0.46 -23.63
N THR A 298 -26.61 -0.86 -22.52
CA THR A 298 -27.19 -1.74 -21.51
C THR A 298 -28.26 -1.03 -20.69
N ILE A 299 -28.04 0.24 -20.31
CA ILE A 299 -29.08 1.05 -19.65
C ILE A 299 -30.22 1.37 -20.63
N GLY A 300 -29.89 1.61 -21.90
CA GLY A 300 -30.88 1.80 -22.96
C GLY A 300 -31.63 3.13 -22.95
N ASP A 301 -31.46 3.94 -21.90
CA ASP A 301 -32.04 5.27 -21.72
C ASP A 301 -30.94 6.35 -21.72
N ARG A 302 -31.06 7.32 -22.64
CA ARG A 302 -30.04 8.37 -22.84
C ARG A 302 -30.02 9.37 -21.69
N THR A 303 -31.16 9.69 -21.10
CA THR A 303 -31.27 10.67 -20.01
C THR A 303 -30.62 10.13 -18.75
N ALA A 304 -30.95 8.89 -18.38
CA ALA A 304 -30.32 8.18 -17.27
C ALA A 304 -28.80 8.05 -17.48
N TRP A 305 -28.36 7.66 -18.68
CA TRP A 305 -26.94 7.58 -19.00
C TRP A 305 -26.22 8.94 -18.91
N SER A 306 -26.87 10.01 -19.36
CA SER A 306 -26.34 11.37 -19.31
C SER A 306 -26.13 11.84 -17.86
N LYS A 307 -27.07 11.52 -16.97
CA LYS A 307 -26.97 11.83 -15.53
C LYS A 307 -25.81 11.12 -14.84
N LEU A 308 -25.50 9.90 -15.26
CA LEU A 308 -24.36 9.13 -14.74
C LEU A 308 -23.01 9.59 -15.33
N THR A 309 -22.95 10.03 -16.59
CA THR A 309 -21.66 10.10 -17.32
C THR A 309 -21.36 11.43 -18.02
N HIS A 310 -22.37 12.21 -18.39
CA HIS A 310 -22.20 13.46 -19.14
C HIS A 310 -22.25 14.68 -18.23
N GLU A 311 -23.06 14.62 -17.19
CA GLU A 311 -23.11 15.63 -16.15
C GLU A 311 -21.97 15.47 -15.14
N ARG A 312 -21.78 16.49 -14.31
CA ARG A 312 -20.73 16.49 -13.29
C ARG A 312 -21.19 15.65 -12.10
N ILE A 313 -20.29 14.90 -11.50
CA ILE A 313 -20.51 14.13 -10.26
C ILE A 313 -19.60 14.67 -9.15
N PHE A 314 -19.98 14.48 -7.88
CA PHE A 314 -19.11 14.70 -6.73
C PHE A 314 -18.92 13.38 -5.98
N LEU A 315 -17.82 13.25 -5.24
CA LEU A 315 -17.45 12.02 -4.56
C LEU A 315 -17.87 12.06 -3.09
N LEU A 316 -18.21 10.89 -2.54
CA LEU A 316 -18.59 10.71 -1.15
C LEU A 316 -17.80 9.58 -0.49
N LEU A 317 -17.54 9.75 0.81
CA LEU A 317 -16.94 8.75 1.69
C LEU A 317 -17.76 8.69 2.98
N ASN A 318 -18.13 7.48 3.42
CA ASN A 318 -18.79 7.29 4.71
C ASN A 318 -18.62 5.87 5.24
N VAL A 319 -18.96 5.70 6.52
CA VAL A 319 -19.25 4.39 7.13
C VAL A 319 -20.63 4.46 7.78
N ALA A 320 -21.64 3.92 7.11
CA ALA A 320 -23.00 3.77 7.66
C ALA A 320 -23.08 2.58 8.61
N ILE A 321 -24.13 2.56 9.44
CA ILE A 321 -24.41 1.53 10.44
C ILE A 321 -25.85 1.04 10.30
N GLY A 322 -26.01 -0.23 9.95
CA GLY A 322 -27.29 -0.85 9.66
C GLY A 322 -27.85 -0.36 8.33
N GLY A 323 -29.18 -0.36 8.22
CA GLY A 323 -29.88 0.06 7.00
C GLY A 323 -30.14 -1.06 6.00
N ALA A 324 -30.77 -0.69 4.90
CA ALA A 324 -31.36 -1.62 3.94
C ALA A 324 -30.35 -2.59 3.33
N LEU A 325 -29.17 -2.11 2.90
CA LEU A 325 -28.17 -2.96 2.26
C LEU A 325 -27.60 -4.02 3.23
N PRO A 326 -27.03 -3.67 4.39
CA PRO A 326 -26.54 -4.68 5.34
C PRO A 326 -27.60 -5.70 5.76
N ASN A 327 -28.86 -5.27 5.95
CA ASN A 327 -29.97 -6.17 6.27
C ASN A 327 -30.27 -7.13 5.11
N ALA A 328 -30.38 -6.63 3.89
CA ALA A 328 -30.62 -7.45 2.70
C ALA A 328 -29.50 -8.49 2.51
N MET A 329 -28.25 -8.09 2.73
CA MET A 329 -27.08 -8.98 2.58
C MET A 329 -26.92 -9.96 3.73
N ALA A 330 -27.41 -9.66 4.93
CA ALA A 330 -27.43 -10.60 6.05
C ALA A 330 -28.45 -11.73 5.82
N GLY A 331 -29.53 -11.44 5.10
CA GLY A 331 -30.58 -12.38 4.74
C GLY A 331 -31.96 -11.94 5.22
N GLN A 332 -33.00 -12.54 4.66
CA GLN A 332 -34.38 -12.14 4.93
C GLN A 332 -34.72 -12.24 6.42
N GLY A 333 -35.22 -11.13 6.98
CA GLY A 333 -35.61 -11.02 8.39
C GLY A 333 -34.44 -10.81 9.36
N ILE A 334 -33.20 -10.68 8.87
CA ILE A 334 -32.04 -10.37 9.70
C ILE A 334 -31.82 -8.86 9.71
N TYR A 335 -31.85 -8.30 10.93
CA TYR A 335 -31.58 -6.88 11.16
C TYR A 335 -30.18 -6.69 11.72
N THR A 336 -29.53 -5.66 11.22
CA THR A 336 -28.18 -5.25 11.58
C THR A 336 -28.16 -3.75 11.91
N PRO A 337 -27.24 -3.27 12.77
CA PRO A 337 -26.28 -4.06 13.53
C PRO A 337 -26.93 -4.93 14.61
N ASN A 338 -26.20 -5.93 15.11
CA ASN A 338 -26.66 -6.76 16.23
C ASN A 338 -25.83 -6.46 17.49
N ALA A 339 -26.15 -7.14 18.60
CA ALA A 339 -25.47 -6.89 19.88
C ALA A 339 -23.95 -7.11 19.82
N ASN A 340 -23.46 -7.98 18.93
CA ASN A 340 -22.03 -8.29 18.76
C ASN A 340 -21.30 -7.30 17.85
N THR A 341 -22.00 -6.42 17.14
CA THR A 341 -21.37 -5.43 16.25
C THR A 341 -20.55 -4.43 17.07
N ILE A 342 -19.27 -4.29 16.73
CA ILE A 342 -18.37 -3.35 17.38
C ILE A 342 -18.13 -2.12 16.49
N GLY A 343 -17.72 -1.02 17.11
CA GLY A 343 -17.20 0.17 16.43
C GLY A 343 -15.69 0.31 16.63
N GLY A 344 -15.18 1.53 16.52
CA GLY A 344 -13.77 1.86 16.69
C GLY A 344 -12.92 1.50 15.46
N LEU A 345 -11.60 1.46 15.64
CA LEU A 345 -10.65 1.21 14.56
C LEU A 345 -10.80 -0.16 13.90
N GLU A 346 -11.37 -1.15 14.61
CA GLU A 346 -11.72 -2.46 14.06
C GLU A 346 -12.90 -2.40 13.06
N SER A 347 -13.58 -1.27 12.94
CA SER A 347 -14.68 -0.99 12.00
C SER A 347 -14.44 0.26 11.15
N ALA A 348 -13.24 0.83 11.20
CA ALA A 348 -12.93 2.06 10.48
C ALA A 348 -12.77 1.84 8.97
N MET A 349 -12.98 2.89 8.20
CA MET A 349 -12.49 3.01 6.83
C MET A 349 -11.26 3.92 6.84
N VAL A 350 -10.10 3.39 6.46
CA VAL A 350 -8.85 4.14 6.39
C VAL A 350 -8.51 4.43 4.93
N ILE A 351 -8.32 5.70 4.57
CA ILE A 351 -8.15 6.17 3.20
C ILE A 351 -6.80 6.87 3.07
N ASP A 352 -5.94 6.34 2.21
CA ASP A 352 -4.60 6.89 1.90
C ASP A 352 -4.70 8.08 0.95
N TYR A 353 -5.53 7.99 -0.09
CA TYR A 353 -5.84 9.13 -0.95
C TYR A 353 -7.18 8.95 -1.68
N VAL A 354 -7.69 10.06 -2.18
CA VAL A 354 -8.70 10.12 -3.25
C VAL A 354 -8.16 10.99 -4.38
N ALA A 355 -8.26 10.53 -5.61
CA ALA A 355 -7.71 11.23 -6.77
C ALA A 355 -8.63 11.14 -7.99
N VAL A 356 -8.62 12.22 -8.77
CA VAL A 356 -9.35 12.35 -10.04
C VAL A 356 -8.36 12.68 -11.15
N TYR A 357 -8.42 11.94 -12.25
CA TYR A 357 -7.56 12.13 -13.40
C TYR A 357 -8.37 12.32 -14.66
N SER A 358 -7.93 13.19 -15.56
CA SER A 358 -8.59 13.44 -16.86
C SER A 358 -7.63 13.18 -18.01
N SER A 359 -8.13 12.56 -19.07
CA SER A 359 -7.38 12.39 -20.32
C SER A 359 -7.30 13.66 -21.17
N LYS A 360 -8.01 14.73 -20.79
CA LYS A 360 -7.87 16.03 -21.44
C LYS A 360 -6.60 16.71 -20.97
N ALA A 361 -5.84 17.26 -21.93
CA ALA A 361 -4.70 18.10 -21.61
C ALA A 361 -5.18 19.32 -20.79
N ALA A 362 -4.54 19.56 -19.64
CA ALA A 362 -4.72 20.80 -18.90
C ALA A 362 -4.43 21.98 -19.84
N THR A 363 -5.45 22.78 -20.14
CA THR A 363 -5.27 23.94 -21.02
C THR A 363 -4.51 24.99 -20.22
N THR A 364 -3.21 25.17 -20.50
CA THR A 364 -2.43 26.30 -19.98
C THR A 364 -3.04 27.57 -20.56
N THR A 365 -4.02 28.14 -19.85
CA THR A 365 -4.61 29.41 -20.22
C THR A 365 -3.66 30.47 -19.72
N THR A 366 -2.71 30.87 -20.57
CA THR A 366 -1.94 32.10 -20.37
C THR A 366 -2.93 33.27 -20.47
N THR A 367 -3.45 33.73 -19.34
CA THR A 367 -4.29 34.93 -19.28
C THR A 367 -3.39 36.13 -19.53
N THR A 368 -3.25 36.53 -20.79
CA THR A 368 -2.64 37.79 -21.18
C THR A 368 -3.53 38.93 -20.68
N THR A 369 -3.29 39.38 -19.46
CA THR A 369 -3.99 40.53 -18.89
C THR A 369 -3.29 41.79 -19.39
N THR A 370 -3.82 42.35 -20.48
CA THR A 370 -3.41 43.67 -20.99
C THR A 370 -3.85 44.73 -19.97
N THR A 371 -2.93 45.15 -19.10
CA THR A 371 -3.19 46.23 -18.14
C THR A 371 -2.46 47.49 -18.58
N ARG A 372 -3.25 48.53 -18.85
CA ARG A 372 -2.87 49.88 -19.28
C ARG A 372 -1.92 50.54 -18.27
N ALA A 373 -0.83 51.11 -18.79
CA ALA A 373 0.24 51.75 -18.04
C ALA A 373 -0.27 52.96 -17.21
N ALA A 374 0.16 53.01 -15.94
CA ALA A 374 0.17 54.21 -15.13
C ALA A 374 1.62 54.47 -14.68
N THR A 375 2.12 55.64 -15.06
CA THR A 375 3.48 56.13 -14.84
C THR A 375 3.71 56.43 -13.37
N THR A 376 4.73 55.84 -12.74
CA THR A 376 5.38 56.44 -11.56
C THR A 376 6.85 56.05 -11.51
N THR A 377 7.69 57.05 -11.37
CA THR A 377 9.15 57.02 -11.41
C THR A 377 9.72 56.76 -10.02
N THR A 378 10.54 55.72 -9.82
CA THR A 378 11.68 55.77 -8.87
C THR A 378 12.66 54.58 -9.00
N ARG A 379 13.90 54.94 -9.36
CA ARG A 379 15.23 54.49 -8.90
C ARG A 379 15.54 52.97 -8.76
N ALA A 380 16.42 52.54 -9.67
CA ALA A 380 17.01 51.21 -9.76
C ALA A 380 17.86 50.81 -8.54
N THR A 381 17.68 49.56 -8.08
CA THR A 381 18.67 48.80 -7.32
C THR A 381 18.83 47.44 -8.00
N THR A 382 20.04 47.13 -8.43
CA THR A 382 20.42 45.89 -9.10
C THR A 382 20.41 44.71 -8.14
N THR A 383 19.63 43.67 -8.43
CA THR A 383 19.82 42.34 -7.82
C THR A 383 19.50 41.27 -8.86
N ALA A 384 20.38 40.27 -8.93
CA ALA A 384 20.47 39.25 -9.96
C ALA A 384 19.20 38.40 -10.09
N THR A 385 18.87 38.07 -11.33
CA THR A 385 17.79 37.19 -11.77
C THR A 385 18.03 35.74 -11.32
N GLN A 386 17.11 35.18 -10.53
CA GLN A 386 16.98 33.73 -10.32
C GLN A 386 15.86 33.19 -11.23
N PRO A 387 16.04 32.04 -11.91
CA PRO A 387 14.98 31.40 -12.69
C PRO A 387 13.87 30.84 -11.77
N PRO A 388 12.64 30.59 -12.29
CA PRO A 388 11.52 30.13 -11.48
C PRO A 388 11.78 28.73 -10.91
N SER A 389 11.58 28.56 -9.60
CA SER A 389 11.74 27.31 -8.87
C SER A 389 10.58 26.34 -9.15
N ASN A 390 10.90 25.12 -9.58
CA ASN A 390 9.95 24.02 -9.73
C ASN A 390 9.41 23.57 -8.36
N SER A 391 8.09 23.48 -8.24
CA SER A 391 7.32 22.99 -7.10
C SER A 391 7.50 21.48 -6.88
N GLY A 392 8.41 21.11 -5.97
CA GLY A 392 8.70 19.72 -5.56
C GLY A 392 9.88 19.58 -4.58
N THR A 393 10.66 20.64 -4.38
CA THR A 393 11.73 20.72 -3.38
C THR A 393 11.18 21.33 -2.08
N PRO A 394 11.21 20.60 -0.94
CA PRO A 394 10.83 21.15 0.35
C PRO A 394 11.85 22.19 0.82
N SER A 395 11.43 23.07 1.73
CA SER A 395 12.27 24.12 2.30
C SER A 395 12.28 24.01 3.83
N PRO A 396 13.43 24.20 4.50
CA PRO A 396 14.72 24.60 3.93
C PRO A 396 15.59 23.41 3.51
N ILE A 397 16.40 23.58 2.45
CA ILE A 397 17.47 22.65 2.03
C ILE A 397 18.83 23.35 2.15
N GLN A 398 19.91 22.57 2.25
CA GLN A 398 21.26 23.12 2.34
C GLN A 398 21.87 23.42 0.96
N PRO A 399 22.84 24.35 0.86
CA PRO A 399 23.51 24.64 -0.41
C PRO A 399 24.22 23.42 -0.99
N GLY A 400 24.18 23.30 -2.33
CA GLY A 400 24.83 22.19 -3.04
C GLY A 400 24.00 20.90 -3.08
N GLN A 401 22.80 20.89 -2.52
CA GLN A 401 21.89 19.74 -2.60
C GLN A 401 21.58 19.35 -4.04
N PHE A 402 21.52 18.05 -4.32
CA PHE A 402 21.26 17.55 -5.66
C PHE A 402 19.85 17.92 -6.14
N GLY A 403 19.79 18.76 -7.18
CA GLY A 403 18.55 19.40 -7.65
C GLY A 403 17.50 18.48 -8.29
N GLN A 404 17.76 17.17 -8.37
CA GLN A 404 16.85 16.16 -8.95
C GLN A 404 16.35 15.15 -7.93
N CYS A 405 16.40 15.52 -6.65
CA CYS A 405 15.89 14.68 -5.59
C CYS A 405 14.38 14.42 -5.74
N THR A 406 13.98 13.15 -5.64
CA THR A 406 12.57 12.73 -5.70
C THR A 406 12.05 12.19 -4.37
N GLY A 407 12.93 11.94 -3.40
CA GLY A 407 12.55 11.57 -2.03
C GLY A 407 13.31 12.39 -1.00
N TRP A 408 12.57 13.02 -0.08
CA TRP A 408 13.10 13.96 0.89
C TRP A 408 12.96 13.45 2.32
N LYS A 409 14.00 13.68 3.12
CA LYS A 409 13.99 13.45 4.56
C LYS A 409 14.18 14.78 5.28
N TYR A 410 13.25 15.17 6.14
CA TYR A 410 13.50 16.25 7.10
C TYR A 410 14.45 15.77 8.21
N VAL A 411 15.53 16.49 8.47
CA VAL A 411 16.52 16.14 9.51
C VAL A 411 16.06 16.68 10.87
N GLN A 412 15.93 15.78 11.83
CA GLN A 412 15.70 16.07 13.24
C GLN A 412 17.04 16.12 14.00
N ASP A 413 17.05 16.74 15.19
CA ASP A 413 18.26 16.87 16.02
C ASP A 413 18.88 15.51 16.40
N SER A 414 18.09 14.44 16.44
CA SER A 414 18.53 13.08 16.76
C SER A 414 19.02 12.26 15.56
N ASP A 415 18.94 12.77 14.34
CA ASP A 415 19.34 12.01 13.16
C ASP A 415 20.87 11.98 12.98
N THR A 416 21.38 10.82 12.54
CA THR A 416 22.77 10.64 12.11
C THR A 416 22.77 10.14 10.67
N CYS A 417 23.85 10.35 9.91
CA CYS A 417 23.90 9.80 8.55
C CYS A 417 23.73 8.27 8.53
N ALA A 418 24.21 7.57 9.56
CA ALA A 418 24.01 6.12 9.70
C ALA A 418 22.53 5.75 9.88
N SER A 419 21.79 6.47 10.73
CA SER A 419 20.36 6.22 10.93
C SER A 419 19.54 6.54 9.68
N ILE A 420 19.95 7.57 8.93
CA ILE A 420 19.37 7.92 7.64
C ILE A 420 19.58 6.78 6.64
N VAL A 421 20.83 6.37 6.40
CA VAL A 421 21.14 5.28 5.46
C VAL A 421 20.39 3.99 5.83
N SER A 422 20.37 3.61 7.10
CA SER A 422 19.66 2.42 7.57
C SER A 422 18.17 2.48 7.22
N ARG A 423 17.52 3.64 7.43
CA ARG A 423 16.09 3.85 7.19
C ARG A 423 15.68 3.67 5.71
N TYR A 424 16.56 4.01 4.78
CA TYR A 424 16.29 3.91 3.32
C TYR A 424 17.12 2.83 2.62
N SER A 425 17.76 1.95 3.39
CA SER A 425 18.53 0.83 2.85
C SER A 425 17.70 -0.10 1.97
N SER A 426 16.39 -0.23 2.25
CA SER A 426 15.43 -1.04 1.48
C SER A 426 15.16 -0.52 0.06
N ILE A 427 15.45 0.76 -0.20
CA ILE A 427 15.42 1.37 -1.54
C ILE A 427 16.83 1.63 -2.09
N GLY A 428 17.87 1.07 -1.45
CA GLY A 428 19.24 1.08 -1.95
C GLY A 428 20.04 2.36 -1.66
N LEU A 429 19.65 3.16 -0.66
CA LEU A 429 20.45 4.29 -0.18
C LEU A 429 21.71 3.77 0.56
N THR A 430 22.87 4.32 0.21
CA THR A 430 24.16 4.08 0.91
C THR A 430 24.70 5.40 1.45
N LEU A 431 25.70 5.35 2.35
CA LEU A 431 26.32 6.56 2.91
C LEU A 431 26.95 7.44 1.81
N ASP A 432 27.62 6.82 0.85
CA ASP A 432 28.20 7.52 -0.29
C ASP A 432 27.13 8.28 -1.10
N LYS A 433 26.00 7.61 -1.42
CA LYS A 433 24.88 8.24 -2.13
C LYS A 433 24.26 9.38 -1.32
N LEU A 434 24.10 9.20 -0.01
CA LEU A 434 23.54 10.23 0.86
C LEU A 434 24.41 11.49 0.88
N ILE A 435 25.74 11.34 0.90
CA ILE A 435 26.67 12.48 0.87
C ILE A 435 26.74 13.11 -0.51
N ASP A 436 26.79 12.30 -1.57
CA ASP A 436 26.80 12.78 -2.95
C ASP A 436 25.56 13.63 -3.27
N TRP A 437 24.41 13.26 -2.72
CA TRP A 437 23.17 14.01 -2.93
C TRP A 437 23.00 15.20 -1.98
N ASN A 438 23.75 15.22 -0.88
CA ASN A 438 23.69 16.25 0.16
C ASN A 438 25.10 16.65 0.60
N PRO A 439 25.84 17.39 -0.23
CA PRO A 439 27.25 17.69 0.03
C PRO A 439 27.48 18.46 1.34
N ALA A 440 26.48 19.20 1.80
CA ALA A 440 26.53 19.92 3.07
C ALA A 440 26.58 19.00 4.32
N LEU A 441 26.32 17.71 4.15
CA LEU A 441 26.51 16.70 5.21
C LEU A 441 27.98 16.45 5.54
N GLY A 442 28.93 16.82 4.68
CA GLY A 442 30.35 16.53 4.85
C GLY A 442 30.82 15.36 4.00
N THR A 443 31.70 14.52 4.54
CA THR A 443 32.30 13.35 3.87
C THR A 443 31.90 12.06 4.60
N THR A 444 32.29 10.91 4.05
CA THR A 444 31.97 9.59 4.63
C THR A 444 32.58 9.39 6.02
N SER A 445 33.63 10.15 6.37
CA SER A 445 34.30 10.09 7.67
C SER A 445 33.80 11.12 8.69
N ASN A 446 33.07 12.16 8.28
CA ASN A 446 32.58 13.21 9.19
C ASN A 446 31.12 13.63 8.94
N CYS A 447 30.33 12.74 8.33
CA CYS A 447 28.96 13.03 7.92
C CYS A 447 28.08 13.49 9.10
N ARG A 448 27.55 14.72 9.01
CA ARG A 448 26.76 15.38 10.06
C ARG A 448 25.53 16.07 9.46
N PRO A 449 24.33 15.51 9.64
CA PRO A 449 23.12 16.15 9.17
C PRO A 449 22.77 17.32 10.09
N THR A 450 22.45 18.46 9.48
CA THR A 450 22.02 19.65 10.22
C THR A 450 20.52 19.60 10.39
N SER A 451 20.05 19.66 11.64
CA SER A 451 18.63 19.66 11.92
C SER A 451 17.90 20.82 11.27
N LYS A 452 16.60 20.62 11.07
CA LYS A 452 15.67 21.56 10.43
C LYS A 452 15.88 21.76 8.93
N PHE A 453 16.82 21.07 8.31
CA PHE A 453 16.97 21.01 6.85
C PHE A 453 16.44 19.70 6.29
N TYR A 454 15.95 19.71 5.05
CA TYR A 454 15.69 18.50 4.29
C TYR A 454 16.99 17.98 3.67
N VAL A 455 17.13 16.65 3.58
CA VAL A 455 18.18 15.92 2.86
C VAL A 455 17.56 14.97 1.86
N CYS A 456 18.18 14.85 0.70
CA CYS A 456 17.79 13.95 -0.37
C CYS A 456 18.12 12.49 -0.02
N VAL A 457 17.15 11.61 -0.18
CA VAL A 457 17.24 10.19 0.18
C VAL A 457 16.76 9.24 -0.92
N ASP A 458 16.21 9.78 -2.01
CA ASP A 458 15.83 9.02 -3.20
C ASP A 458 15.88 9.89 -4.46
N ILE A 459 16.19 9.26 -5.59
CA ILE A 459 16.22 9.88 -6.92
C ILE A 459 15.55 8.95 -7.95
N ILE A 460 14.71 9.49 -8.83
CA ILE A 460 14.50 8.93 -10.17
C ILE A 460 15.55 9.60 -11.05
N PRO A 461 16.64 8.91 -11.40
CA PRO A 461 17.79 9.59 -11.98
C PRO A 461 17.49 10.01 -13.41
N LYS A 462 17.61 11.30 -13.74
CA LYS A 462 17.53 11.78 -15.12
C LYS A 462 18.94 12.02 -15.70
N PRO A 463 19.15 11.78 -17.01
CA PRO A 463 18.17 11.26 -17.96
C PRO A 463 18.05 9.73 -17.86
N ILE A 464 16.82 9.21 -17.84
CA ILE A 464 16.57 7.77 -18.01
C ILE A 464 16.61 7.43 -19.50
N GLN A 465 17.13 6.26 -19.85
CA GLN A 465 17.05 5.76 -21.23
C GLN A 465 15.59 5.47 -21.58
N ALA A 466 15.11 6.02 -22.70
CA ALA A 466 13.75 5.77 -23.17
C ALA A 466 13.51 4.28 -23.45
N GLY A 467 12.31 3.78 -23.15
CA GLY A 467 11.90 2.40 -23.43
C GLY A 467 12.32 1.36 -22.38
N GLN A 468 12.82 1.77 -21.21
CA GLN A 468 13.00 0.85 -20.08
C GLN A 468 11.66 0.38 -19.48
N ILE A 469 11.68 -0.77 -18.80
CA ILE A 469 10.49 -1.33 -18.14
C ILE A 469 10.01 -0.47 -16.96
N THR A 470 8.70 -0.53 -16.69
CA THR A 470 8.01 0.41 -15.78
C THR A 470 8.13 0.05 -14.30
N ASN A 471 8.52 -1.17 -13.96
CA ASN A 471 8.67 -1.65 -12.58
C ASN A 471 10.14 -1.76 -12.13
N CYS A 472 11.01 -0.94 -12.72
CA CYS A 472 12.41 -0.87 -12.33
C CYS A 472 12.56 -0.41 -10.87
N ALA A 473 13.32 -1.17 -10.08
CA ALA A 473 13.59 -0.90 -8.66
C ALA A 473 15.02 -0.36 -8.41
N GLY A 474 15.84 -0.23 -9.46
CA GLY A 474 17.18 0.34 -9.35
C GLY A 474 17.83 0.60 -10.71
N TRP A 475 18.56 1.71 -10.82
CA TRP A 475 19.22 2.13 -12.06
C TRP A 475 20.73 2.14 -11.93
N GLY A 476 21.41 1.77 -13.01
CA GLY A 476 22.84 1.97 -13.15
C GLY A 476 23.14 3.07 -14.17
N TYR A 477 24.07 3.97 -13.81
CA TYR A 477 24.52 5.02 -14.73
C TYR A 477 25.47 4.45 -15.79
N THR A 478 25.24 4.80 -17.05
CA THR A 478 26.07 4.39 -18.18
C THR A 478 27.22 5.37 -18.39
N ARG A 479 28.45 4.84 -18.38
CA ARG A 479 29.70 5.59 -18.58
C ARG A 479 30.12 5.52 -20.05
N ALA A 480 30.95 6.47 -20.49
CA ALA A 480 31.49 6.49 -21.84
C ALA A 480 32.24 5.20 -22.24
N SER A 481 32.82 4.50 -21.25
CA SER A 481 33.56 3.26 -21.43
C SER A 481 32.73 1.99 -21.27
N ASP A 482 31.42 2.09 -20.99
CA ASP A 482 30.60 0.91 -20.72
C ASP A 482 30.23 0.18 -22.02
N THR A 483 30.51 -1.12 -22.04
CA THR A 483 29.81 -2.10 -22.88
C THR A 483 28.73 -2.75 -22.02
N CYS A 484 27.77 -3.45 -22.63
CA CYS A 484 26.78 -4.18 -21.84
C CYS A 484 27.41 -5.23 -20.93
N ALA A 485 28.49 -5.89 -21.37
CA ALA A 485 29.24 -6.84 -20.55
C ALA A 485 29.93 -6.16 -19.37
N SER A 486 30.63 -5.04 -19.59
CA SER A 486 31.31 -4.33 -18.50
C SER A 486 30.33 -3.67 -17.54
N PHE A 487 29.20 -3.16 -18.03
CA PHE A 487 28.12 -2.63 -17.19
C PHE A 487 27.55 -3.72 -16.28
N VAL A 488 27.19 -4.87 -16.84
CA VAL A 488 26.67 -6.02 -16.07
C VAL A 488 27.66 -6.48 -15.01
N ASN A 489 28.95 -6.54 -15.33
CA ASN A 489 29.98 -6.92 -14.36
C ASN A 489 30.03 -5.98 -13.15
N ARG A 490 29.78 -4.67 -13.33
CA ARG A 490 29.71 -3.68 -12.23
C ARG A 490 28.55 -3.94 -11.27
N TYR A 491 27.50 -4.63 -11.71
CA TYR A 491 26.31 -4.97 -10.93
C TYR A 491 26.14 -6.49 -10.76
N SER A 492 27.21 -7.27 -10.93
CA SER A 492 27.18 -8.74 -10.80
C SER A 492 26.80 -9.20 -9.39
N SER A 493 27.09 -8.40 -8.36
CA SER A 493 26.75 -8.68 -6.96
C SER A 493 25.24 -8.75 -6.68
N ILE A 494 24.42 -8.11 -7.52
CA ILE A 494 22.95 -8.18 -7.46
C ILE A 494 22.38 -9.15 -8.51
N GLY A 495 23.23 -9.96 -9.16
CA GLY A 495 22.82 -10.99 -10.11
C GLY A 495 22.37 -10.47 -11.48
N LEU A 496 22.70 -9.22 -11.83
CA LEU A 496 22.42 -8.69 -13.16
C LEU A 496 23.17 -9.52 -14.22
N THR A 497 22.50 -9.84 -15.32
CA THR A 497 23.08 -10.50 -16.50
C THR A 497 22.80 -9.67 -17.74
N VAL A 498 23.50 -9.92 -18.86
CA VAL A 498 23.23 -9.23 -20.14
C VAL A 498 21.80 -9.48 -20.61
N ASN A 499 21.28 -10.70 -20.43
CA ASN A 499 19.90 -11.02 -20.81
C ASN A 499 18.88 -10.22 -19.99
N TYR A 500 19.12 -10.04 -18.69
CA TYR A 500 18.26 -9.22 -17.84
C TYR A 500 18.37 -7.73 -18.17
N LEU A 501 19.59 -7.23 -18.38
CA LEU A 501 19.82 -5.85 -18.80
C LEU A 501 19.04 -5.51 -20.09
N LEU A 502 19.06 -6.41 -21.08
CA LEU A 502 18.32 -6.27 -22.35
C LEU A 502 16.81 -6.41 -22.18
N GLN A 503 16.35 -7.36 -21.36
CA GLN A 503 14.93 -7.53 -21.06
C GLN A 503 14.33 -6.30 -20.38
N TRP A 504 15.11 -5.64 -19.52
CA TRP A 504 14.66 -4.49 -18.74
C TRP A 504 14.89 -3.16 -19.46
N ASN A 505 15.77 -3.16 -20.44
CA ASN A 505 16.06 -2.00 -21.29
C ASN A 505 16.05 -2.42 -22.77
N PRO A 506 14.88 -2.71 -23.35
CA PRO A 506 14.74 -3.11 -24.76
C PRO A 506 15.43 -2.18 -25.76
N ALA A 507 15.57 -0.89 -25.42
CA ALA A 507 16.27 0.08 -26.25
C ALA A 507 17.79 -0.17 -26.37
N LEU A 508 18.38 -0.98 -25.50
CA LEU A 508 19.79 -1.37 -25.59
C LEU A 508 20.03 -2.44 -26.65
N GLY A 509 19.01 -3.19 -27.07
CA GLY A 509 19.13 -4.26 -28.05
C GLY A 509 18.22 -5.46 -27.69
N ASN A 510 18.36 -6.55 -28.43
CA ASN A 510 17.59 -7.78 -28.21
C ASN A 510 18.46 -9.04 -28.09
N SER A 511 19.78 -8.91 -28.21
CA SER A 511 20.76 -9.97 -27.98
C SER A 511 22.08 -9.39 -27.45
N ALA A 512 22.93 -10.24 -26.85
CA ALA A 512 24.25 -9.81 -26.40
C ALA A 512 25.13 -9.25 -27.53
N SER A 513 24.94 -9.72 -28.77
CA SER A 513 25.71 -9.31 -29.94
C SER A 513 25.31 -7.95 -30.51
N ASN A 514 24.11 -7.44 -30.20
CA ASN A 514 23.66 -6.12 -30.64
C ASN A 514 23.39 -5.14 -29.48
N CYS A 515 23.83 -5.48 -28.27
CA CYS A 515 23.64 -4.65 -27.10
C CYS A 515 24.51 -3.38 -27.17
N ARG A 516 23.87 -2.20 -27.19
CA ARG A 516 24.51 -0.88 -27.29
C ARG A 516 24.09 0.01 -26.12
N ILE A 517 25.07 0.37 -25.29
CA ILE A 517 24.90 1.36 -24.23
C ILE A 517 25.10 2.76 -24.81
N THR A 518 24.15 3.65 -24.56
CA THR A 518 24.32 5.09 -24.77
C THR A 518 24.86 5.69 -23.47
N PRO A 519 26.07 6.28 -23.45
CA PRO A 519 26.61 6.92 -22.26
C PRO A 519 25.76 8.12 -21.81
N GLY A 520 25.80 8.42 -20.51
CA GLY A 520 25.14 9.60 -19.95
C GLY A 520 23.69 9.39 -19.54
N PHE A 521 23.19 8.15 -19.60
CA PHE A 521 21.82 7.79 -19.24
C PHE A 521 21.80 6.79 -18.08
N TYR A 522 20.67 6.69 -17.41
CA TYR A 522 20.41 5.66 -16.42
C TYR A 522 19.57 4.54 -17.04
N VAL A 523 20.00 3.29 -16.86
CA VAL A 523 19.32 2.09 -17.37
C VAL A 523 18.93 1.19 -16.20
N CYS A 524 17.80 0.49 -16.36
CA CYS A 524 17.28 -0.40 -15.34
C CYS A 524 18.23 -1.57 -15.05
N ALA A 525 18.60 -1.73 -13.79
CA ALA A 525 19.54 -2.73 -13.31
C ALA A 525 18.94 -3.65 -12.22
N GLN A 526 17.69 -3.42 -11.81
CA GLN A 526 16.99 -4.23 -10.80
C GLN A 526 15.46 -4.11 -10.92
N LEU A 527 14.73 -5.16 -10.53
CA LEU A 527 13.26 -5.21 -10.49
C LEU A 527 12.70 -5.34 -9.06
N TYR A 528 11.44 -4.91 -8.87
CA TYR A 528 10.63 -5.32 -7.72
C TYR A 528 10.25 -6.81 -7.82
N ALA A 529 10.13 -7.50 -6.68
CA ALA A 529 9.62 -8.88 -6.66
C ALA A 529 8.23 -8.97 -7.32
N PRO A 530 8.03 -9.79 -8.38
CA PRO A 530 6.79 -9.82 -9.16
C PRO A 530 5.65 -10.43 -8.37
N LYS A 531 4.42 -9.88 -8.46
CA LYS A 531 3.20 -10.42 -7.82
C LYS A 531 2.24 -10.99 -8.89
N PRO A 532 1.43 -12.02 -8.59
CA PRO A 532 1.30 -12.69 -7.29
C PRO A 532 2.40 -13.74 -7.07
N ILE A 533 2.99 -13.77 -5.87
CA ILE A 533 3.84 -14.87 -5.40
C ILE A 533 3.03 -15.76 -4.48
N GLN A 534 3.36 -17.04 -4.40
CA GLN A 534 2.72 -17.92 -3.43
C GLN A 534 3.11 -17.53 -2.00
N ALA A 535 2.23 -17.81 -1.04
CA ALA A 535 2.50 -17.56 0.38
C ALA A 535 3.77 -18.31 0.84
N GLY A 536 4.61 -17.62 1.61
CA GLY A 536 5.86 -18.18 2.14
C GLY A 536 7.02 -18.26 1.15
N GLN A 537 6.89 -17.76 -0.09
CA GLN A 537 8.04 -17.63 -0.99
C GLN A 537 9.13 -16.78 -0.33
N ILE A 538 10.38 -17.23 -0.42
CA ILE A 538 11.50 -16.65 0.32
C ILE A 538 11.82 -15.22 -0.10
N ASN A 539 12.41 -14.45 0.82
CA ASN A 539 12.98 -13.14 0.55
C ASN A 539 14.36 -13.27 -0.13
N GLY A 540 14.69 -12.32 -1.02
CA GLY A 540 15.98 -12.28 -1.71
C GLY A 540 16.07 -13.17 -2.95
N CYS A 541 14.93 -13.66 -3.46
CA CYS A 541 14.89 -14.34 -4.77
C CYS A 541 15.50 -13.43 -5.86
N LYS A 542 16.36 -14.00 -6.69
CA LYS A 542 17.08 -13.32 -7.78
C LYS A 542 16.47 -13.57 -9.17
N GLY A 543 15.52 -14.51 -9.27
CA GLY A 543 14.86 -14.84 -10.54
C GLY A 543 13.53 -15.56 -10.34
N TRP A 544 12.52 -15.17 -11.13
CA TRP A 544 11.16 -15.70 -11.03
C TRP A 544 10.64 -16.25 -12.37
N ARG A 545 9.84 -17.31 -12.30
CA ARG A 545 9.08 -17.87 -13.41
C ARG A 545 7.60 -17.73 -13.14
N TYR A 546 6.86 -17.06 -14.02
CA TYR A 546 5.40 -17.10 -14.00
C TYR A 546 4.90 -18.49 -14.38
N ALA A 547 4.29 -19.21 -13.44
CA ALA A 547 3.83 -20.57 -13.63
C ALA A 547 2.68 -20.65 -14.64
N GLN A 548 2.91 -21.38 -15.73
CA GLN A 548 1.89 -21.74 -16.72
C GLN A 548 1.19 -23.05 -16.34
N THR A 549 0.03 -23.31 -16.95
CA THR A 549 -0.75 -24.55 -16.73
C THR A 549 0.00 -25.82 -17.11
N SER A 550 1.00 -25.72 -17.99
CA SER A 550 1.88 -26.81 -18.41
C SER A 550 3.16 -26.94 -17.57
N ASP A 551 3.42 -26.03 -16.64
CA ASP A 551 4.62 -26.10 -15.80
C ASP A 551 4.47 -27.18 -14.71
N THR A 552 5.51 -27.99 -14.53
CA THR A 552 5.64 -28.99 -13.47
C THR A 552 6.95 -28.76 -12.75
N CYS A 553 7.09 -29.20 -11.49
CA CYS A 553 8.36 -29.00 -10.79
C CYS A 553 9.54 -29.64 -11.52
N ALA A 554 9.31 -30.80 -12.15
CA ALA A 554 10.31 -31.48 -12.97
C ALA A 554 10.74 -30.64 -14.18
N ASN A 555 9.78 -30.08 -14.94
CA ASN A 555 10.15 -29.29 -16.11
C ASN A 555 10.76 -27.92 -15.77
N LEU A 556 10.41 -27.34 -14.61
CA LEU A 556 11.05 -26.13 -14.10
C LEU A 556 12.50 -26.42 -13.70
N VAL A 557 12.76 -27.53 -13.00
CA VAL A 557 14.12 -27.97 -12.67
C VAL A 557 14.92 -28.20 -13.96
N THR A 558 14.39 -28.93 -14.93
CA THR A 558 15.08 -29.14 -16.22
C THR A 558 15.32 -27.82 -16.96
N ARG A 559 14.34 -26.91 -17.00
CA ARG A 559 14.45 -25.62 -17.72
C ARG A 559 15.50 -24.70 -17.11
N TYR A 560 15.64 -24.71 -15.79
CA TYR A 560 16.56 -23.83 -15.06
C TYR A 560 17.76 -24.57 -14.46
N GLN A 561 18.04 -25.80 -14.92
CA GLN A 561 19.19 -26.59 -14.45
C GLN A 561 20.53 -25.86 -14.67
N GLY A 562 20.63 -25.06 -15.74
CA GLY A 562 21.80 -24.22 -16.02
C GLY A 562 22.03 -23.09 -15.01
N LEU A 563 21.03 -22.77 -14.18
CA LEU A 563 21.14 -21.83 -13.05
C LEU A 563 21.40 -22.55 -11.71
N GLY A 564 21.66 -23.86 -11.73
CA GLY A 564 21.84 -24.66 -10.52
C GLY A 564 20.54 -24.95 -9.77
N LEU A 565 19.37 -24.75 -10.39
CA LEU A 565 18.08 -25.05 -9.76
C LEU A 565 17.93 -26.57 -9.57
N THR A 566 17.82 -27.00 -8.32
CA THR A 566 17.47 -28.37 -7.95
C THR A 566 16.04 -28.42 -7.42
N LEU A 567 15.40 -29.61 -7.43
CA LEU A 567 14.07 -29.77 -6.86
C LEU A 567 14.02 -29.39 -5.37
N ALA A 568 15.09 -29.69 -4.63
CA ALA A 568 15.21 -29.34 -3.21
C ALA A 568 15.20 -27.81 -3.01
N ASN A 569 15.97 -27.07 -3.83
CA ASN A 569 16.00 -25.62 -3.75
C ASN A 569 14.72 -24.98 -4.28
N LEU A 570 14.13 -25.50 -5.36
CA LEU A 570 12.85 -25.03 -5.89
C LEU A 570 11.74 -25.06 -4.83
N VAL A 571 11.60 -26.17 -4.10
CA VAL A 571 10.61 -26.31 -3.03
C VAL A 571 11.00 -25.48 -1.79
N ARG A 572 12.28 -25.43 -1.43
CA ARG A 572 12.76 -24.60 -0.30
C ARG A 572 12.48 -23.11 -0.53
N TRP A 573 12.66 -22.62 -1.75
CA TRP A 573 12.44 -21.22 -2.11
C TRP A 573 10.95 -20.90 -2.31
N ASN A 574 10.13 -21.92 -2.55
CA ASN A 574 8.69 -21.81 -2.78
C ASN A 574 7.93 -22.86 -1.95
N PRO A 575 7.78 -22.65 -0.63
CA PRO A 575 7.17 -23.64 0.27
C PRO A 575 5.76 -24.07 -0.14
N ALA A 576 5.01 -23.19 -0.82
CA ALA A 576 3.69 -23.50 -1.34
C ALA A 576 3.67 -24.53 -2.49
N LEU A 577 4.82 -24.90 -3.07
CA LEU A 577 4.92 -26.01 -4.02
C LEU A 577 4.81 -27.38 -3.35
N GLY A 578 4.88 -27.47 -2.02
CA GLY A 578 4.75 -28.71 -1.26
C GLY A 578 6.09 -29.26 -0.78
N THR A 579 6.36 -30.55 -1.00
CA THR A 579 7.62 -31.21 -0.64
C THR A 579 8.32 -31.75 -1.89
N THR A 580 9.58 -32.18 -1.79
CA THR A 580 10.28 -32.83 -2.91
C THR A 580 9.57 -34.09 -3.43
N SER A 581 8.82 -34.79 -2.58
CA SER A 581 8.02 -35.98 -2.93
C SER A 581 6.59 -35.69 -3.40
N ARG A 582 6.08 -34.46 -3.20
CA ARG A 582 4.72 -34.04 -3.58
C ARG A 582 4.72 -32.62 -4.16
N CYS A 583 5.67 -32.34 -5.05
CA CYS A 583 5.83 -31.00 -5.61
C CYS A 583 4.78 -30.74 -6.69
N SER A 584 4.00 -29.66 -6.54
CA SER A 584 2.97 -29.25 -7.49
C SER A 584 3.05 -27.75 -7.76
N VAL A 585 3.06 -27.39 -9.04
CA VAL A 585 3.09 -25.99 -9.47
C VAL A 585 1.66 -25.49 -9.61
N THR A 586 1.31 -24.44 -8.86
CA THR A 586 0.03 -23.75 -9.04
C THR A 586 0.17 -22.70 -10.15
N PRO A 587 -0.56 -22.83 -11.28
CA PRO A 587 -0.52 -21.82 -12.33
C PRO A 587 -0.98 -20.45 -11.81
N LYS A 588 -0.59 -19.38 -12.50
CA LYS A 588 -0.92 -17.97 -12.18
C LYS A 588 -0.17 -17.36 -10.98
N PHE A 589 0.88 -18.01 -10.48
CA PHE A 589 1.80 -17.45 -9.49
C PHE A 589 3.24 -17.41 -10.02
N TYR A 590 4.03 -16.46 -9.55
CA TYR A 590 5.48 -16.44 -9.79
C TYR A 590 6.18 -17.36 -8.81
N VAL A 591 7.04 -18.24 -9.35
CA VAL A 591 7.87 -19.21 -8.62
C VAL A 591 9.31 -18.71 -8.63
N CYS A 592 9.96 -18.64 -7.47
CA CYS A 592 11.36 -18.34 -7.34
C CYS A 592 12.20 -19.49 -7.93
N VAL A 593 12.96 -19.20 -8.97
CA VAL A 593 13.80 -20.19 -9.69
C VAL A 593 15.29 -19.88 -9.54
N GLN A 594 15.64 -18.83 -8.81
CA GLN A 594 17.02 -18.45 -8.51
C GLN A 594 17.05 -17.63 -7.22
N TRP A 595 17.99 -17.92 -6.32
CA TRP A 595 18.16 -17.23 -5.04
C TRP A 595 19.58 -16.75 -4.83
#